data_AF-A0A7I8CX81-F1
#
_entry.id   AF-A0A7I8CX81-F1
#
_cell.length_a   1.000
_cell.length_b   1.000
_cell.length_c   1.000
_cell.angle_alpha   90.00
_cell.angle_beta   90.00
_cell.angle_gamma   90.00
#
_symmetry.space_group_name_H-M   'P 1'
#
loop_
_entity.id
_entity.type
_entity.pdbx_description
1 polymer ?
#
loop_
_entity_poly.entity_id
_entity_poly.type
_entity_poly.pdbx_seq_one_letter_code
_entity_poly.pdbx_strand_id
1 'polypeptide(L)'
;MDPLFHEYRRQLARWPVASAREREIGFAVEGEHGTLAVADWLGHWRTDNEGKLARVLLETSELVEGRTRRYRYAKLVAPWVQHLAANLDGQQVSTVIVSKKGTVEFPSLKEGEAATRLGALLRAWEAGMRRPLPLAVESGFEWIFAGGAPRRDAQTPHDLSDARKAARRKYEGDGGGFVTGEVEKSASLRRAYPDFDGLSASGEFAVLADTLLKPLIDAVKNNAGADE
;
A
#
# COMPACT_ATOMS: atom_id res chain seq x y z
N MET A 1 15.33 -21.50 17.51
CA MET A 1 15.74 -20.33 16.70
C MET A 1 14.47 -19.70 16.19
N ASP A 2 14.24 -18.40 16.43
CA ASP A 2 13.00 -17.72 16.02
C ASP A 2 12.81 -17.85 14.50
N PRO A 3 11.66 -18.37 14.00
CA PRO A 3 11.37 -18.47 12.57
C PRO A 3 11.62 -17.18 11.79
N LEU A 4 11.41 -16.02 12.43
CA LEU A 4 11.71 -14.69 11.89
C LEU A 4 13.19 -14.55 11.50
N PHE A 5 14.10 -14.86 12.42
CA PHE A 5 15.54 -14.70 12.17
C PHE A 5 16.06 -15.76 11.19
N HIS A 6 15.43 -16.93 11.12
CA HIS A 6 15.74 -17.91 10.10
C HIS A 6 15.38 -17.40 8.70
N GLU A 7 14.17 -16.90 8.53
CA GLU A 7 13.69 -16.28 7.29
C GLU A 7 14.57 -15.10 6.88
N TYR A 8 14.86 -14.20 7.83
CA TYR A 8 15.70 -13.03 7.55
C TYR A 8 17.10 -13.44 7.08
N ARG A 9 17.73 -14.44 7.71
CA ARG A 9 19.02 -14.98 7.25
C ARG A 9 18.94 -15.58 5.85
N ARG A 10 17.83 -16.24 5.50
CA ARG A 10 17.63 -16.75 4.13
C ARG A 10 17.61 -15.61 3.12
N GLN A 11 16.93 -14.50 3.42
CA GLN A 11 16.93 -13.32 2.55
C GLN A 11 18.30 -12.63 2.50
N LEU A 12 19.05 -12.60 3.61
CA LEU A 12 20.43 -12.10 3.61
C LEU A 12 21.37 -12.99 2.78
N ALA A 13 21.13 -14.30 2.69
CA ALA A 13 21.89 -15.18 1.81
C ALA A 13 21.54 -14.96 0.32
N ARG A 14 20.28 -14.63 0.00
CA ARG A 14 19.85 -14.23 -1.35
C ARG A 14 20.42 -12.88 -1.77
N TRP A 15 20.52 -11.94 -0.84
CA TRP A 15 21.06 -10.59 -1.05
C TRP A 15 22.34 -10.38 -0.20
N PRO A 16 23.48 -11.02 -0.51
CA PRO A 16 24.62 -11.09 0.42
C PRO A 16 25.38 -9.77 0.60
N VAL A 17 25.41 -8.90 -0.40
CA VAL A 17 26.24 -7.70 -0.38
C VAL A 17 25.45 -6.53 0.20
N ALA A 18 25.85 -6.03 1.37
CA ALA A 18 25.23 -4.87 2.00
C ALA A 18 25.85 -3.56 1.49
N SER A 19 25.02 -2.56 1.16
CA SER A 19 25.49 -1.19 1.02
C SER A 19 25.40 -0.49 2.37
N ALA A 20 26.54 -0.04 2.90
CA ALA A 20 26.60 0.65 4.18
C ALA A 20 26.02 2.08 4.14
N ARG A 21 25.93 2.68 2.95
CA ARG A 21 25.40 4.03 2.77
C ARG A 21 23.92 4.01 2.43
N GLU A 22 23.19 4.90 3.07
CA GLU A 22 21.88 5.33 2.61
C GLU A 22 22.01 6.04 1.25
N ARG A 23 20.92 6.04 0.51
CA ARG A 23 20.83 6.69 -0.80
C ARG A 23 19.78 7.79 -0.72
N GLU A 24 20.15 8.95 -1.21
CA GLU A 24 19.23 10.07 -1.38
C GLU A 24 18.15 9.67 -2.39
N ILE A 25 16.91 10.03 -2.07
CA ILE A 25 15.78 9.99 -2.99
C ILE A 25 15.25 11.41 -3.14
N GLY A 26 14.85 11.75 -4.35
CA GLY A 26 14.27 13.04 -4.69
C GLY A 26 13.24 12.87 -5.79
N PHE A 27 12.07 13.47 -5.64
CA PHE A 27 11.05 13.47 -6.67
C PHE A 27 10.25 14.76 -6.62
N ALA A 28 9.99 15.33 -7.78
CA ALA A 28 9.14 16.50 -7.92
C ALA A 28 8.14 16.29 -9.05
N VAL A 29 6.96 16.87 -8.87
CA VAL A 29 5.89 16.85 -9.86
C VAL A 29 5.08 18.13 -9.78
N GLU A 30 4.52 18.60 -10.89
CA GLU A 30 3.60 19.72 -10.88
C GLU A 30 2.26 19.36 -10.24
N GLY A 31 1.87 20.16 -9.24
CA GLY A 31 0.55 20.16 -8.61
C GLY A 31 -0.35 21.26 -9.17
N GLU A 32 -1.53 21.42 -8.58
CA GLU A 32 -2.48 22.48 -8.94
C GLU A 32 -1.98 23.87 -8.49
N HIS A 33 -1.26 23.93 -7.37
CA HIS A 33 -0.84 25.18 -6.74
C HIS A 33 0.68 25.41 -6.73
N GLY A 34 1.42 24.56 -7.44
CA GLY A 34 2.87 24.66 -7.61
C GLY A 34 3.55 23.30 -7.61
N THR A 35 4.88 23.32 -7.66
CA THR A 35 5.68 22.09 -7.63
C THR A 35 5.57 21.41 -6.27
N LEU A 36 5.18 20.13 -6.29
CA LEU A 36 5.17 19.23 -5.13
C LEU A 36 6.47 18.44 -5.14
N ALA A 37 7.16 18.36 -4.01
CA ALA A 37 8.42 17.64 -3.92
C ALA A 37 8.53 16.80 -2.65
N VAL A 38 9.23 15.67 -2.76
CA VAL A 38 9.67 14.84 -1.65
C VAL A 38 11.16 14.57 -1.82
N ALA A 39 11.90 14.69 -0.73
CA ALA A 39 13.29 14.31 -0.66
C ALA A 39 13.55 13.63 0.69
N ASP A 40 14.30 12.52 0.66
CA ASP A 40 14.61 11.75 1.86
C ASP A 40 15.86 10.88 1.63
N TRP A 41 16.22 10.06 2.61
CA TRP A 41 17.26 9.05 2.52
C TRP A 41 16.66 7.68 2.78
N LEU A 42 16.92 6.72 1.89
CA LEU A 42 16.54 5.33 2.09
C LEU A 42 17.76 4.50 2.46
N GLY A 43 17.60 3.60 3.44
CA GLY A 43 18.59 2.61 3.84
C GLY A 43 18.22 1.18 3.48
N HIS A 44 18.97 0.24 4.06
CA HIS A 44 18.78 -1.23 3.94
C HIS A 44 19.00 -1.79 2.53
N TRP A 45 19.84 -1.11 1.75
CA TRP A 45 20.22 -1.51 0.40
C TRP A 45 21.13 -2.74 0.39
N ARG A 46 20.81 -3.70 -0.48
CA ARG A 46 21.59 -4.91 -0.69
C ARG A 46 21.60 -5.29 -2.17
N THR A 47 22.64 -5.97 -2.62
CA THR A 47 22.68 -6.55 -3.97
C THR A 47 22.83 -8.06 -3.90
N ASP A 48 22.30 -8.73 -4.93
CA ASP A 48 22.57 -10.14 -5.16
C ASP A 48 23.93 -10.32 -5.87
N ASN A 49 24.29 -11.57 -6.15
CA ASN A 49 25.53 -11.90 -6.85
C ASN A 49 25.52 -11.49 -8.34
N GLU A 50 24.35 -11.20 -8.89
CA GLU A 50 24.16 -10.74 -10.29
C GLU A 50 24.13 -9.20 -10.37
N GLY A 51 24.23 -8.51 -9.23
CA GLY A 51 24.20 -7.05 -9.15
C GLY A 51 22.80 -6.45 -9.15
N LYS A 52 21.73 -7.26 -9.05
CA LYS A 52 20.36 -6.74 -8.86
C LYS A 52 20.28 -6.05 -7.51
N LEU A 53 19.42 -5.04 -7.41
CA LEU A 53 19.30 -4.20 -6.23
C LEU A 53 18.01 -4.51 -5.48
N ALA A 54 18.11 -4.60 -4.15
CA ALA A 54 16.96 -4.72 -3.28
C ALA A 54 17.11 -3.91 -2.00
N ARG A 55 15.97 -3.63 -1.37
CA ARG A 55 15.88 -3.28 0.05
C ARG A 55 15.38 -4.50 0.82
N VAL A 56 16.09 -4.89 1.89
CA VAL A 56 15.66 -6.01 2.75
C VAL A 56 15.36 -5.46 4.14
N LEU A 57 14.08 -5.46 4.50
CA LEU A 57 13.52 -4.85 5.70
C LEU A 57 13.11 -5.94 6.70
N LEU A 58 13.22 -5.62 7.99
CA LEU A 58 12.72 -6.44 9.08
C LEU A 58 11.57 -5.69 9.77
N GLU A 59 10.39 -6.28 9.79
CA GLU A 59 9.19 -5.74 10.42
C GLU A 59 8.89 -6.48 11.73
N THR A 60 8.68 -5.72 12.81
CA THR A 60 8.38 -6.29 14.13
C THR A 60 6.91 -6.68 14.27
N SER A 61 6.03 -6.05 13.50
CA SER A 61 4.61 -6.36 13.41
C SER A 61 4.36 -7.64 12.58
N GLU A 62 3.30 -8.39 12.90
CA GLU A 62 2.86 -9.49 12.04
C GLU A 62 2.26 -8.94 10.73
N LEU A 63 2.84 -9.29 9.58
CA LEU A 63 2.32 -8.88 8.27
C LEU A 63 1.12 -9.71 7.82
N VAL A 64 0.95 -10.93 8.30
CA VAL A 64 -0.19 -11.79 7.99
C VAL A 64 -1.14 -11.82 9.18
N GLU A 65 -2.43 -11.67 8.93
CA GLU A 65 -3.45 -11.79 9.97
C GLU A 65 -3.62 -13.26 10.42
N GLY A 66 -3.77 -13.44 11.74
CA GLY A 66 -4.02 -14.71 12.43
C GLY A 66 -5.07 -15.60 11.76
N ARG A 67 -6.30 -15.09 11.72
CA ARG A 67 -7.53 -15.83 11.38
C ARG A 67 -7.74 -16.02 9.88
N THR A 68 -7.48 -14.97 9.09
CA THR A 68 -7.82 -14.94 7.66
C THR A 68 -6.65 -15.41 6.78
N ARG A 69 -5.44 -15.54 7.35
CA ARG A 69 -4.18 -15.77 6.63
C ARG A 69 -3.90 -14.76 5.51
N ARG A 70 -4.60 -13.61 5.49
CA ARG A 70 -4.38 -12.52 4.53
C ARG A 70 -3.32 -11.56 5.05
N TYR A 71 -2.59 -10.93 4.13
CA TYR A 71 -1.70 -9.82 4.49
C TYR A 71 -2.50 -8.65 5.08
N ARG A 72 -1.92 -8.00 6.08
CA ARG A 72 -2.38 -6.73 6.65
C ARG A 72 -1.92 -5.60 5.72
N TYR A 73 -2.60 -5.42 4.60
CA TYR A 73 -2.21 -4.47 3.55
C TYR A 73 -2.00 -3.04 4.04
N ALA A 74 -2.74 -2.58 5.06
CA ALA A 74 -2.53 -1.28 5.68
C ALA A 74 -1.10 -1.10 6.25
N LYS A 75 -0.45 -2.18 6.72
CA LYS A 75 0.95 -2.16 7.19
C LYS A 75 1.96 -2.09 6.05
N LEU A 76 1.54 -2.44 4.83
CA LEU A 76 2.38 -2.42 3.64
C LEU A 76 2.37 -1.06 2.94
N VAL A 77 1.47 -0.14 3.30
CA VAL A 77 1.37 1.20 2.68
C VAL A 77 2.65 2.00 2.83
N ALA A 78 3.22 2.10 4.03
CA ALA A 78 4.46 2.86 4.22
C ALA A 78 5.66 2.25 3.47
N PRO A 79 5.93 0.93 3.57
CA PRO A 79 6.94 0.28 2.74
C PRO A 79 6.69 0.45 1.23
N TRP A 80 5.44 0.44 0.79
CA TRP A 80 5.07 0.64 -0.61
C TRP A 80 5.45 2.03 -1.12
N VAL A 81 5.14 3.09 -0.38
CA VAL A 81 5.54 4.46 -0.76
C VAL A 81 7.06 4.58 -0.86
N GLN A 82 7.81 4.00 0.08
CA GLN A 82 9.27 3.99 -0.01
C GLN A 82 9.78 3.13 -1.17
N HIS A 83 9.08 2.06 -1.54
CA HIS A 83 9.42 1.23 -2.69
C HIS A 83 9.19 1.96 -4.02
N LEU A 84 8.13 2.78 -4.12
CA LEU A 84 7.95 3.70 -5.26
C LEU A 84 9.14 4.66 -5.36
N ALA A 85 9.53 5.30 -4.26
CA ALA A 85 10.69 6.19 -4.23
C ALA A 85 12.01 5.48 -4.60
N ALA A 86 12.18 4.23 -4.14
CA ALA A 86 13.36 3.42 -4.47
C ALA A 86 13.47 3.03 -5.95
N ASN A 87 12.36 3.02 -6.70
CA ASN A 87 12.32 2.69 -8.13
C ASN A 87 12.26 3.94 -9.04
N LEU A 88 12.51 5.13 -8.49
CA LEU A 88 12.64 6.34 -9.30
C LEU A 88 13.86 6.28 -10.23
N ASP A 89 13.89 7.14 -11.24
CA ASP A 89 14.99 7.28 -12.21
C ASP A 89 15.37 5.97 -12.91
N GLY A 90 14.41 5.09 -13.13
CA GLY A 90 14.60 3.80 -13.82
C GLY A 90 15.35 2.76 -12.99
N GLN A 91 15.55 2.99 -11.69
CA GLN A 91 16.14 1.98 -10.82
C GLN A 91 15.24 0.76 -10.72
N GLN A 92 15.80 -0.42 -10.95
CA GLN A 92 15.09 -1.69 -10.77
C GLN A 92 15.37 -2.23 -9.37
N VAL A 93 14.49 -1.91 -8.42
CA VAL A 93 14.65 -2.25 -7.00
C VAL A 93 13.52 -3.14 -6.52
N SER A 94 13.86 -4.35 -6.07
CA SER A 94 12.93 -5.16 -5.29
C SER A 94 12.91 -4.71 -3.82
N THR A 95 11.81 -4.93 -3.11
CA THR A 95 11.76 -4.69 -1.65
C THR A 95 11.19 -5.90 -0.94
N VAL A 96 12.01 -6.53 -0.10
CA VAL A 96 11.66 -7.71 0.68
C VAL A 96 11.42 -7.28 2.12
N ILE A 97 10.26 -7.62 2.67
CA ILE A 97 9.84 -7.28 4.03
C ILE A 97 9.62 -8.58 4.78
N VAL A 98 10.52 -8.88 5.71
CA VAL A 98 10.45 -10.07 6.54
C VAL A 98 9.78 -9.72 7.86
N SER A 99 8.76 -10.47 8.26
CA SER A 99 8.09 -10.29 9.54
C SER A 99 7.97 -11.58 10.32
N LYS A 100 7.57 -11.48 11.60
CA LYS A 100 7.30 -12.66 12.44
C LYS A 100 6.31 -13.63 11.78
N LYS A 101 5.37 -13.11 10.99
CA LYS A 101 4.38 -13.91 10.29
C LYS A 101 4.24 -13.43 8.84
N GLY A 102 5.00 -14.08 7.96
CA GLY A 102 4.99 -13.87 6.52
C GLY A 102 6.13 -12.97 6.02
N THR A 103 6.53 -13.22 4.78
CA THR A 103 7.47 -12.39 4.01
C THR A 103 6.71 -11.83 2.81
N VAL A 104 6.81 -10.53 2.59
CA VAL A 104 6.25 -9.86 1.40
C VAL A 104 7.41 -9.39 0.56
N GLU A 105 7.35 -9.59 -0.75
CA GLU A 105 8.29 -8.99 -1.68
C GLU A 105 7.53 -8.19 -2.73
N PHE A 106 7.94 -6.93 -2.91
CA PHE A 106 7.54 -6.08 -4.02
C PHE A 106 8.58 -6.25 -5.13
N PRO A 107 8.16 -6.66 -6.34
CA PRO A 107 9.05 -6.74 -7.49
C PRO A 107 9.48 -5.34 -7.93
N SER A 108 10.59 -5.25 -8.68
CA SER A 108 10.96 -4.00 -9.33
C SER A 108 9.86 -3.47 -10.25
N LEU A 109 9.77 -2.15 -10.35
CA LEU A 109 8.76 -1.49 -11.16
C LEU A 109 9.28 -1.27 -12.59
N LYS A 110 8.35 -1.24 -13.54
CA LYS A 110 8.68 -0.84 -14.92
C LYS A 110 9.01 0.65 -14.94
N GLU A 111 9.79 1.04 -15.93
CA GLU A 111 10.16 2.43 -16.16
C GLU A 111 8.91 3.34 -16.20
N GLY A 112 8.97 4.47 -15.47
CA GLY A 112 7.87 5.43 -15.37
C GLY A 112 6.74 5.06 -14.41
N GLU A 113 6.57 3.79 -14.00
CA GLU A 113 5.49 3.40 -13.07
C GLU A 113 5.67 4.04 -11.69
N ALA A 114 6.91 4.04 -11.18
CA ALA A 114 7.27 4.66 -9.90
C ALA A 114 6.90 6.14 -9.85
N ALA A 115 7.37 6.92 -10.82
CA ALA A 115 7.10 8.35 -10.95
C ALA A 115 5.60 8.64 -11.11
N THR A 116 4.89 7.84 -11.92
CA THR A 116 3.44 7.99 -12.12
C THR A 116 2.67 7.80 -10.82
N ARG A 117 2.96 6.71 -10.09
CA ARG A 117 2.26 6.35 -8.84
C ARG A 117 2.62 7.30 -7.69
N LEU A 118 3.89 7.67 -7.55
CA LEU A 118 4.32 8.63 -6.54
C LEU A 118 3.77 10.03 -6.83
N GLY A 119 3.69 10.43 -8.10
CA GLY A 119 3.04 11.68 -8.51
C GLY A 119 1.54 11.70 -8.22
N ALA A 120 0.84 10.57 -8.38
CA ALA A 120 -0.56 10.45 -7.97
C ALA A 120 -0.74 10.59 -6.45
N LEU A 121 0.16 10.01 -5.65
CA LEU A 121 0.18 10.18 -4.20
C LEU A 121 0.42 11.65 -3.79
N LEU A 122 1.39 12.33 -4.41
CA LEU A 122 1.66 13.74 -4.11
C LEU A 122 0.48 14.64 -4.46
N ARG A 123 -0.18 14.43 -5.62
CA ARG A 123 -1.38 15.19 -5.99
C ARG A 123 -2.57 14.90 -5.07
N ALA A 124 -2.74 13.65 -4.63
CA ALA A 124 -3.73 13.32 -3.61
C ALA A 124 -3.40 14.00 -2.28
N TRP A 125 -2.13 14.04 -1.89
CA TRP A 125 -1.71 14.77 -0.70
C TRP A 125 -2.03 16.27 -0.80
N GLU A 126 -1.72 16.93 -1.92
CA GLU A 126 -2.09 18.35 -2.15
C GLU A 126 -3.59 18.59 -2.00
N ALA A 127 -4.43 17.73 -2.58
CA ALA A 127 -5.88 17.80 -2.42
C ALA A 127 -6.31 17.57 -0.95
N GLY A 128 -5.68 16.62 -0.26
CA GLY A 128 -5.92 16.30 1.15
C GLY A 128 -5.50 17.38 2.14
N MET A 129 -4.56 18.25 1.74
CA MET A 129 -4.18 19.42 2.52
C MET A 129 -5.23 20.54 2.47
N ARG A 130 -6.20 20.47 1.55
CA ARG A 130 -7.24 21.49 1.34
C ARG A 130 -8.62 21.06 1.85
N ARG A 131 -8.89 19.75 1.85
CA ARG A 131 -10.14 19.15 2.34
C ARG A 131 -9.91 17.72 2.79
N PRO A 132 -10.79 17.14 3.62
CA PRO A 132 -10.79 15.71 3.85
C PRO A 132 -10.92 14.96 2.51
N LEU A 133 -10.05 13.99 2.27
CA LEU A 133 -10.20 13.05 1.17
C LEU A 133 -11.05 11.86 1.61
N PRO A 134 -12.03 11.43 0.81
CA PRO A 134 -12.90 10.32 1.14
C PRO A 134 -12.22 8.97 0.93
N LEU A 135 -11.15 8.68 1.68
CA LEU A 135 -10.45 7.40 1.64
C LEU A 135 -10.16 6.89 3.05
N ALA A 136 -10.92 5.90 3.48
CA ALA A 136 -10.59 5.03 4.60
C ALA A 136 -9.80 3.83 4.04
N VAL A 137 -8.55 3.66 4.48
CA VAL A 137 -7.56 2.80 3.81
C VAL A 137 -7.93 1.33 3.96
N GLU A 138 -8.33 0.90 5.16
CA GLU A 138 -8.68 -0.51 5.37
C GLU A 138 -9.97 -0.87 4.61
N SER A 139 -10.97 0.00 4.63
CA SER A 139 -12.19 -0.14 3.81
C SER A 139 -11.91 -0.11 2.31
N GLY A 140 -10.95 0.71 1.86
CA GLY A 140 -10.52 0.75 0.46
C GLY A 140 -9.91 -0.56 -0.01
N PHE A 141 -9.14 -1.26 0.83
CA PHE A 141 -8.65 -2.59 0.51
C PHE A 141 -9.79 -3.61 0.40
N GLU A 142 -10.73 -3.64 1.35
CA GLU A 142 -11.87 -4.56 1.30
C GLU A 142 -12.79 -4.28 0.10
N TRP A 143 -12.95 -3.01 -0.30
CA TRP A 143 -13.63 -2.63 -1.53
C TRP A 143 -13.00 -3.33 -2.75
N ILE A 144 -11.68 -3.20 -2.93
CA ILE A 144 -10.97 -3.78 -4.08
C ILE A 144 -10.99 -5.31 -4.05
N PHE A 145 -10.81 -5.93 -2.87
CA PHE A 145 -10.83 -7.40 -2.76
C PHE A 145 -12.19 -8.01 -3.09
N ALA A 146 -13.28 -7.28 -2.86
CA ALA A 146 -14.62 -7.68 -3.23
C ALA A 146 -15.03 -7.24 -4.66
N GLY A 147 -14.05 -6.91 -5.52
CA GLY A 147 -14.27 -6.59 -6.93
C GLY A 147 -14.66 -5.14 -7.21
N GLY A 148 -14.53 -4.27 -6.22
CA GLY A 148 -14.86 -2.86 -6.37
C GLY A 148 -13.94 -2.14 -7.36
N ALA A 149 -14.54 -1.32 -8.22
CA ALA A 149 -13.85 -0.49 -9.20
C ALA A 149 -14.52 0.90 -9.28
N PRO A 150 -13.87 1.91 -9.86
CA PRO A 150 -14.52 3.19 -10.16
C PRO A 150 -15.78 2.98 -11.00
N ARG A 151 -16.82 3.80 -10.78
CA ARG A 151 -18.13 3.63 -11.45
C ARG A 151 -18.03 3.59 -12.98
N ARG A 152 -17.11 4.35 -13.57
CA ARG A 152 -16.86 4.38 -15.02
C ARG A 152 -16.39 3.03 -15.59
N ASP A 153 -15.82 2.18 -14.73
CA ASP A 153 -15.23 0.89 -15.10
C ASP A 153 -16.20 -0.28 -14.78
N ALA A 154 -17.30 -0.03 -14.08
CA ALA A 154 -18.33 -1.01 -13.75
C ALA A 154 -19.37 -1.14 -14.88
N GLN A 155 -19.72 -2.38 -15.26
CA GLN A 155 -20.69 -2.64 -16.34
C GLN A 155 -22.12 -2.44 -15.85
N THR A 156 -22.42 -2.84 -14.61
CA THR A 156 -23.71 -2.60 -13.96
C THR A 156 -23.56 -2.18 -12.49
N PRO A 157 -24.56 -1.49 -11.90
CA PRO A 157 -24.55 -1.18 -10.47
C PRO A 157 -24.56 -2.42 -9.55
N HIS A 158 -25.09 -3.55 -10.04
CA HIS A 158 -25.12 -4.80 -9.28
C HIS A 158 -23.69 -5.33 -9.03
N ASP A 159 -22.77 -5.07 -9.95
CA ASP A 159 -21.38 -5.54 -9.89
C ASP A 159 -20.62 -4.98 -8.67
N LEU A 160 -21.08 -3.86 -8.10
CA LEU A 160 -20.44 -3.20 -6.96
C LEU A 160 -21.12 -3.48 -5.61
N SER A 161 -22.20 -4.28 -5.59
CA SER A 161 -22.99 -4.53 -4.38
C SER A 161 -22.17 -5.19 -3.27
N ASP A 162 -21.40 -6.22 -3.61
CA ASP A 162 -20.58 -6.95 -2.65
C ASP A 162 -19.38 -6.13 -2.18
N ALA A 163 -18.75 -5.37 -3.09
CA ALA A 163 -17.72 -4.40 -2.74
C ALA A 163 -18.21 -3.33 -1.75
N ARG A 164 -19.41 -2.79 -1.97
CA ARG A 164 -20.03 -1.81 -1.08
C ARG A 164 -20.29 -2.41 0.30
N LYS A 165 -20.84 -3.64 0.37
CA LYS A 165 -21.08 -4.34 1.64
C LYS A 165 -19.78 -4.62 2.40
N ALA A 166 -18.74 -5.10 1.72
CA ALA A 166 -17.45 -5.39 2.31
C ALA A 166 -16.79 -4.13 2.89
N ALA A 167 -16.73 -3.07 2.10
CA ALA A 167 -16.15 -1.79 2.51
C ALA A 167 -16.93 -1.13 3.66
N ARG A 168 -18.28 -1.17 3.62
CA ARG A 168 -19.14 -0.67 4.71
C ARG A 168 -18.89 -1.43 6.00
N ARG A 169 -18.93 -2.77 5.95
CA ARG A 169 -18.68 -3.61 7.13
C ARG A 169 -17.30 -3.33 7.73
N LYS A 170 -16.30 -3.03 6.91
CA LYS A 170 -14.98 -2.64 7.38
C LYS A 170 -14.95 -1.24 8.01
N TYR A 171 -15.72 -0.32 7.44
CA TYR A 171 -15.78 1.07 7.86
C TYR A 171 -16.52 1.25 9.18
N GLU A 172 -17.74 0.69 9.25
CA GLU A 172 -18.70 0.88 10.35
C GLU A 172 -18.62 -0.24 11.40
N GLY A 173 -18.02 -1.38 11.06
CA GLY A 173 -18.01 -2.57 11.90
C GLY A 173 -19.16 -3.53 11.57
N ASP A 174 -19.42 -4.48 12.47
CA ASP A 174 -20.46 -5.51 12.28
C ASP A 174 -21.81 -5.17 12.93
N GLY A 175 -21.95 -3.98 13.53
CA GLY A 175 -23.16 -3.53 14.23
C GLY A 175 -23.44 -4.25 15.56
N GLY A 176 -22.78 -5.40 15.82
CA GLY A 176 -22.90 -6.19 17.05
C GLY A 176 -21.86 -5.84 18.12
N GLY A 177 -20.93 -4.93 17.83
CA GLY A 177 -19.90 -4.46 18.76
C GLY A 177 -18.71 -5.42 18.91
N PHE A 178 -18.69 -6.54 18.19
CA PHE A 178 -17.56 -7.49 18.22
C PHE A 178 -16.44 -7.09 17.25
N VAL A 179 -16.76 -6.32 16.21
CA VAL A 179 -15.78 -5.78 15.26
C VAL A 179 -15.88 -4.26 15.23
N THR A 180 -14.88 -3.59 15.79
CA THR A 180 -14.70 -2.13 15.73
C THR A 180 -14.43 -1.68 14.30
N GLY A 181 -15.26 -0.78 13.79
CA GLY A 181 -15.11 -0.18 12.47
C GLY A 181 -13.87 0.71 12.35
N GLU A 182 -13.36 0.91 11.13
CA GLU A 182 -12.27 1.86 10.86
C GLU A 182 -12.63 3.28 11.31
N VAL A 183 -13.88 3.72 11.11
CA VAL A 183 -14.37 5.04 11.53
C VAL A 183 -14.26 5.24 13.04
N GLU A 184 -14.38 4.17 13.82
CA GLU A 184 -14.34 4.26 15.28
C GLU A 184 -12.94 4.41 15.84
N LYS A 185 -11.92 4.02 15.06
CA LYS A 185 -10.50 4.10 15.43
C LYS A 185 -9.89 5.46 15.12
N SER A 186 -10.60 6.33 14.40
CA SER A 186 -10.09 7.62 13.94
C SER A 186 -11.11 8.74 14.15
N ALA A 187 -10.81 9.63 15.10
CA ALA A 187 -11.65 10.79 15.38
C ALA A 187 -11.78 11.73 14.17
N SER A 188 -10.73 11.84 13.34
CA SER A 188 -10.76 12.65 12.12
C SER A 188 -11.65 12.04 11.04
N LEU A 189 -11.59 10.72 10.83
CA LEU A 189 -12.51 10.03 9.91
C LEU A 189 -13.95 10.19 10.36
N ARG A 190 -14.25 9.92 11.64
CA ARG A 190 -15.61 10.09 12.19
C ARG A 190 -16.15 11.50 12.02
N ARG A 191 -15.30 12.52 12.18
CA ARG A 191 -15.70 13.93 12.00
C ARG A 191 -16.00 14.27 10.55
N ALA A 192 -15.19 13.79 9.61
CA ALA A 192 -15.33 14.12 8.19
C ALA A 192 -16.40 13.28 7.47
N TYR A 193 -16.49 12.00 7.82
CA TYR A 193 -17.33 11.00 7.19
C TYR A 193 -17.96 10.11 8.27
N PRO A 194 -19.10 10.50 8.88
CA PRO A 194 -19.67 9.77 10.01
C PRO A 194 -20.07 8.31 9.70
N ASP A 195 -20.43 8.02 8.46
CA ASP A 195 -20.82 6.70 7.97
C ASP A 195 -20.25 6.45 6.56
N PHE A 196 -20.41 5.20 6.07
CA PHE A 196 -19.87 4.81 4.77
C PHE A 196 -20.62 5.46 3.60
N ASP A 197 -21.87 5.86 3.80
CA ASP A 197 -22.63 6.57 2.77
C ASP A 197 -22.06 7.97 2.54
N GLY A 198 -21.72 8.70 3.60
CA GLY A 198 -20.99 9.97 3.54
C GLY A 198 -19.60 9.81 2.93
N LEU A 199 -18.87 8.74 3.28
CA LEU A 199 -17.55 8.44 2.69
C LEU A 199 -17.65 8.19 1.17
N SER A 200 -18.67 7.47 0.72
CA SER A 200 -18.78 7.02 -0.68
C SER A 200 -19.63 7.93 -1.58
N ALA A 201 -20.32 8.92 -1.02
CA ALA A 201 -21.33 9.74 -1.72
C ALA A 201 -20.83 10.40 -3.01
N SER A 202 -19.60 10.95 -3.02
CA SER A 202 -19.06 11.63 -4.20
C SER A 202 -18.55 10.68 -5.29
N GLY A 203 -18.42 9.38 -4.99
CA GLY A 203 -17.77 8.39 -5.84
C GLY A 203 -16.25 8.46 -5.85
N GLU A 204 -15.64 9.49 -5.26
CA GLU A 204 -14.19 9.65 -5.17
C GLU A 204 -13.53 8.53 -4.36
N PHE A 205 -14.22 7.95 -3.37
CA PHE A 205 -13.73 6.80 -2.60
C PHE A 205 -13.22 5.67 -3.51
N ALA A 206 -14.02 5.29 -4.51
CA ALA A 206 -13.65 4.21 -5.43
C ALA A 206 -12.47 4.61 -6.34
N VAL A 207 -12.43 5.87 -6.77
CA VAL A 207 -11.33 6.41 -7.60
C VAL A 207 -10.03 6.46 -6.82
N LEU A 208 -10.06 6.95 -5.58
CA LEU A 208 -8.90 7.04 -4.70
C LEU A 208 -8.39 5.66 -4.30
N ALA A 209 -9.29 4.71 -3.98
CA ALA A 209 -8.90 3.33 -3.67
C ALA A 209 -8.19 2.68 -4.88
N ASP A 210 -8.78 2.77 -6.07
CA ASP A 210 -8.19 2.22 -7.29
C ASP A 210 -6.85 2.89 -7.63
N THR A 211 -6.76 4.21 -7.54
CA THR A 211 -5.54 4.96 -7.89
C THR A 211 -4.40 4.74 -6.89
N LEU A 212 -4.70 4.72 -5.59
CA LEU A 212 -3.68 4.79 -4.53
C LEU A 212 -3.37 3.44 -3.86
N LEU A 213 -4.35 2.53 -3.79
CA LEU A 213 -4.21 1.28 -3.04
C LEU A 213 -4.07 0.04 -3.93
N LYS A 214 -4.76 0.01 -5.08
CA LYS A 214 -4.69 -1.14 -6.00
C LYS A 214 -3.28 -1.46 -6.50
N PRO A 215 -2.40 -0.47 -6.81
CA PRO A 215 -1.05 -0.79 -7.25
C PRO A 215 -0.24 -1.61 -6.24
N LEU A 216 -0.47 -1.39 -4.93
CA LEU A 216 0.12 -2.19 -3.87
C LEU A 216 -0.45 -3.63 -3.87
N ILE A 217 -1.76 -3.78 -4.01
CA ILE A 217 -2.38 -5.11 -4.11
C ILE A 217 -1.79 -5.89 -5.28
N ASP A 218 -1.70 -5.26 -6.45
CA ASP A 218 -1.20 -5.89 -7.67
C ASP A 218 0.27 -6.30 -7.52
N ALA A 219 1.10 -5.45 -6.92
CA ALA A 219 2.51 -5.77 -6.64
C ALA A 219 2.67 -6.99 -5.72
N VAL A 220 1.80 -7.15 -4.71
CA VAL A 220 1.83 -8.30 -3.81
C VAL A 220 1.28 -9.56 -4.49
N LYS A 221 0.18 -9.47 -5.24
CA LYS A 221 -0.45 -10.61 -5.92
C LYS A 221 0.41 -11.17 -7.05
N ASN A 222 1.00 -10.30 -7.86
CA ASN A 222 1.84 -10.72 -8.99
C ASN A 222 3.10 -11.47 -8.52
N ASN A 223 3.49 -11.31 -7.26
CA ASN A 223 4.61 -12.04 -6.66
C ASN A 223 4.17 -13.29 -5.87
N ALA A 224 2.97 -13.28 -5.27
CA ALA A 224 2.42 -14.46 -4.59
C ALA A 224 2.13 -15.64 -5.54
N GLY A 225 1.95 -15.38 -6.84
CA GLY A 225 1.86 -16.42 -7.88
C GLY A 225 3.19 -17.11 -8.23
N ALA A 226 4.29 -16.80 -7.53
CA ALA A 226 5.57 -17.50 -7.67
C ALA A 226 5.74 -18.68 -6.68
N ASP A 227 4.82 -18.86 -5.72
CA ASP A 227 4.81 -19.94 -4.72
C ASP A 227 3.37 -20.50 -4.48
N GLU A 228 2.61 -20.77 -5.56
CA GLU A 228 1.50 -21.75 -5.58
C GLU A 228 1.81 -22.87 -6.59
#